data_AF-A0AAW4CLK5-F1
#
_entry.id   AF-A0AAW4CLK5-F1
#
_cell.length_a   1.000
_cell.length_b   1.000
_cell.length_c   1.000
_cell.angle_alpha   90.00
_cell.angle_beta   90.00
_cell.angle_gamma   90.00
#
_symmetry.space_group_name_H-M   'P 1'
#
loop_
_entity.id
_entity.type
_entity.pdbx_description
1 polymer ?
#
loop_
_entity_poly.entity_id
_entity_poly.type
_entity_poly.pdbx_seq_one_letter_code
_entity_poly.pdbx_strand_id
1 'polypeptide(L)'
;AAIYAVGWPISVEADLPALGFPACARRDQSHCIVSWQSYAEPADPSAVVESFERKQGLNGQPRKGTHMPCTNPITGTFNGNAPASANIGTLDARAADKPAHLVAGIVPARCDTSGVLMIGEPVDMGPYTLPGNNYHVYDYSLFWGNVRDDARQRLTAFTKTH
;
A
#
# COMPACT_ATOMS: atom_id res chain seq x y z
N ALA A 1 -0.84 -3.36 -17.12
CA ALA A 1 -0.49 -3.96 -15.85
C ALA A 1 0.34 -2.97 -15.05
N ALA A 2 0.44 -3.18 -13.75
CA ALA A 2 1.33 -2.47 -12.85
C ALA A 2 2.05 -3.49 -11.97
N ILE A 3 3.12 -3.05 -11.32
CA ILE A 3 3.90 -3.83 -10.36
C ILE A 3 3.33 -3.54 -8.97
N TYR A 4 2.84 -4.56 -8.27
CA TYR A 4 2.35 -4.44 -6.90
C TYR A 4 3.48 -4.82 -5.93
N ALA A 5 4.33 -3.84 -5.61
CA ALA A 5 5.41 -3.98 -4.65
C ALA A 5 4.97 -3.59 -3.23
N VAL A 6 3.75 -4.00 -2.88
CA VAL A 6 3.06 -3.64 -1.64
C VAL A 6 3.91 -4.01 -0.45
N GLY A 7 4.09 -3.05 0.44
CA GLY A 7 4.82 -3.25 1.67
C GLY A 7 6.34 -3.15 1.58
N TRP A 8 6.89 -2.97 0.37
CA TRP A 8 8.31 -2.72 0.20
C TRP A 8 8.61 -1.23 0.40
N PRO A 9 9.48 -0.83 1.35
CA PRO A 9 9.96 0.55 1.46
C PRO A 9 10.91 0.88 0.29
N ILE A 10 10.35 1.48 -0.75
CA ILE A 10 11.00 1.93 -1.99
C ILE A 10 11.18 3.46 -1.91
N SER A 11 12.29 3.98 -2.40
CA SER A 11 12.56 5.40 -2.54
C SER A 11 12.12 5.90 -3.91
N VAL A 12 11.35 6.99 -3.95
CA VAL A 12 10.98 7.67 -5.19
C VAL A 12 12.22 8.16 -5.95
N GLU A 13 13.20 8.70 -5.24
CA GLU A 13 14.40 9.30 -5.80
C GLU A 13 15.53 8.29 -6.04
N ALA A 14 15.72 7.34 -5.12
CA ALA A 14 16.89 6.47 -5.10
C ALA A 14 16.63 5.07 -5.70
N ASP A 15 15.38 4.64 -5.85
CA ASP A 15 15.04 3.31 -6.35
C ASP A 15 14.26 3.34 -7.66
N LEU A 16 13.20 4.15 -7.78
CA LEU A 16 12.34 4.15 -8.97
C LEU A 16 13.08 4.39 -10.30
N PRO A 17 14.07 5.31 -10.39
CA PRO A 17 14.82 5.50 -11.64
C PRO A 17 15.57 4.24 -12.10
N ALA A 18 16.14 3.49 -11.15
CA ALA A 18 16.85 2.24 -11.45
C ALA A 18 15.89 1.08 -11.74
N LEU A 19 14.68 1.10 -11.17
CA LEU A 19 13.62 0.13 -11.47
C LEU A 19 13.00 0.37 -12.86
N GLY A 20 13.12 1.57 -13.42
CA GLY A 20 12.60 1.91 -14.75
C GLY A 20 11.09 2.13 -14.80
N PHE A 21 10.43 2.29 -13.65
CA PHE A 21 8.99 2.48 -13.54
C PHE A 21 8.66 3.61 -12.55
N PRO A 22 7.79 4.57 -12.92
CA PRO A 22 7.31 5.58 -11.98
C PRO A 22 6.31 4.98 -10.98
N ALA A 23 6.05 5.68 -9.87
CA ALA A 23 4.90 5.38 -9.03
C ALA A 23 3.59 5.62 -9.81
N CYS A 24 2.56 4.83 -9.55
CA CYS A 24 1.27 4.99 -10.20
C CYS A 24 0.58 6.28 -9.74
N ALA A 25 0.36 7.24 -10.65
CA ALA A 25 -0.31 8.49 -10.36
C ALA A 25 -1.84 8.34 -10.35
N ARG A 26 -2.38 7.47 -11.22
CA ARG A 26 -3.82 7.25 -11.39
C ARG A 26 -4.18 5.78 -11.59
N ARG A 27 -5.45 5.46 -11.35
CA ARG A 27 -5.98 4.08 -11.31
C ARG A 27 -5.86 3.32 -12.64
N ASP A 28 -5.99 4.02 -13.76
CA ASP A 28 -5.93 3.44 -15.11
C ASP A 28 -4.53 3.48 -15.74
N GLN A 29 -3.51 3.94 -15.00
CA GLN A 29 -2.13 3.92 -15.47
C GLN A 29 -1.54 2.50 -15.45
N SER A 30 -0.97 2.08 -16.57
CA SER A 30 -0.10 0.90 -16.68
C SER A 30 1.38 1.29 -16.69
N HIS A 31 2.29 0.32 -16.56
CA HIS A 31 3.75 0.53 -16.51
C HIS A 31 4.18 1.43 -15.34
N CYS A 32 3.67 1.14 -14.16
CA CYS A 32 3.99 1.87 -12.94
C CYS A 32 4.04 0.93 -11.73
N ILE A 33 4.57 1.43 -10.62
CA ILE A 33 4.67 0.72 -9.34
C ILE A 33 3.60 1.22 -8.37
N VAL A 34 2.92 0.27 -7.75
CA VAL A 34 2.02 0.46 -6.62
C VAL A 34 2.72 -0.06 -5.37
N SER A 35 2.79 0.77 -4.32
CA SER A 35 3.24 0.37 -2.99
C SER A 35 2.61 1.24 -1.92
N TRP A 36 2.45 0.68 -0.73
CA TRP A 36 2.05 1.32 0.52
C TRP A 36 2.44 0.41 1.69
N GLN A 37 2.40 0.94 2.92
CA GLN A 37 2.56 0.18 4.17
C GLN A 37 1.52 0.68 5.16
N SER A 38 0.68 -0.20 5.69
CA SER A 38 -0.49 0.19 6.50
C SER A 38 -0.17 0.36 7.98
N TYR A 39 -0.67 1.43 8.58
CA TYR A 39 -0.53 1.74 10.00
C TYR A 39 -1.84 2.26 10.58
N ALA A 40 -2.19 1.81 11.80
CA ALA A 40 -3.32 2.36 12.55
C ALA A 40 -2.86 3.48 13.49
N GLU A 41 -3.78 4.36 13.88
CA GLU A 41 -3.54 5.47 14.80
C GLU A 41 -3.62 4.98 16.27
N PRO A 42 -2.72 5.43 17.17
CA PRO A 42 -1.52 6.22 16.89
C PRO A 42 -0.44 5.36 16.20
N ALA A 43 0.09 5.83 15.08
CA ALA A 43 1.10 5.11 14.31
C ALA A 43 2.52 5.42 14.80
N ASP A 44 3.38 4.40 14.85
CA ASP A 44 4.82 4.58 15.03
C ASP A 44 5.59 3.86 13.91
N PRO A 45 5.86 4.55 12.79
CA PRO A 45 6.61 3.98 11.68
C PRO A 45 8.14 4.11 11.85
N SER A 46 8.63 4.60 12.99
CA SER A 46 10.05 4.96 13.20
C SER A 46 11.01 3.82 12.82
N ALA A 47 10.76 2.60 13.29
CA ALA A 47 11.63 1.45 13.00
C ALA A 47 11.76 1.16 11.49
N VAL A 48 10.70 1.35 10.71
CA VAL A 48 10.72 1.18 9.25
C VAL A 48 11.44 2.34 8.58
N VAL A 49 11.12 3.58 8.98
CA VAL A 49 11.77 4.79 8.45
C VAL A 49 13.28 4.75 8.68
N GLU A 50 13.72 4.46 9.90
CA GLU A 50 15.15 4.35 10.22
C GLU A 50 15.84 3.24 9.41
N SER A 51 15.18 2.09 9.25
CA SER A 51 15.69 0.98 8.43
C SER A 51 15.81 1.35 6.95
N PHE A 52 14.85 2.13 6.45
CA PHE A 52 14.86 2.68 5.10
C PHE A 52 16.01 3.66 4.92
N GLU A 53 16.15 4.64 5.82
CA GLU A 53 17.16 5.71 5.72
C GLU A 53 18.60 5.21 5.86
N ARG A 54 18.84 4.11 6.57
CA ARG A 54 20.18 3.51 6.71
C ARG A 54 20.71 2.85 5.44
N LYS A 55 19.86 2.59 4.43
CA LYS A 55 20.23 1.83 3.23
C LYS A 55 20.56 2.73 2.04
N GLN A 56 21.41 2.24 1.15
CA GLN A 56 21.55 2.81 -0.20
C GLN A 56 20.37 2.37 -1.07
N GLY A 57 19.96 3.25 -1.98
CA GLY A 57 19.00 2.94 -3.02
C GLY A 57 19.63 2.17 -4.18
N LEU A 58 18.79 1.69 -5.08
CA LEU A 58 19.20 0.89 -6.24
C LEU A 58 20.06 1.68 -7.23
N ASN A 59 20.02 3.02 -7.20
CA ASN A 59 20.90 3.88 -7.98
C ASN A 59 22.25 4.20 -7.27
N GLY A 60 22.51 3.60 -6.10
CA GLY A 60 23.71 3.83 -5.30
C GLY A 60 23.69 5.07 -4.40
N GLN A 61 22.67 5.93 -4.51
CA GLN A 61 22.51 7.10 -3.63
C GLN A 61 21.88 6.71 -2.28
N PRO A 62 22.14 7.44 -1.18
CA PRO A 62 21.47 7.17 0.10
C PRO A 62 19.95 7.34 0.01
N ARG A 63 19.19 6.48 0.72
CA ARG A 63 17.73 6.65 0.87
C ARG A 63 17.36 7.70 1.94
N LYS A 64 18.31 8.10 2.78
CA LYS A 64 18.09 9.14 3.80
C LYS A 64 17.62 10.45 3.15
N GLY A 65 16.52 11.02 3.66
CA GLY A 65 15.93 12.25 3.14
C GLY A 65 15.17 12.10 1.81
N THR A 66 14.93 10.85 1.37
CA THR A 66 14.11 10.55 0.18
C THR A 66 12.70 10.11 0.58
N HIS A 67 11.77 10.08 -0.36
CA HIS A 67 10.36 9.82 -0.08
C HIS A 67 9.98 8.36 -0.37
N MET A 68 9.18 7.77 0.51
CA MET A 68 8.49 6.51 0.23
C MET A 68 7.18 6.77 -0.52
N PRO A 69 6.85 6.01 -1.58
CA PRO A 69 5.59 6.18 -2.27
C PRO A 69 4.43 5.58 -1.47
N CYS A 70 3.33 6.32 -1.38
CA CYS A 70 2.06 5.81 -0.86
C CYS A 70 0.99 5.83 -1.97
N THR A 71 0.57 4.64 -2.40
CA THR A 71 -0.63 4.48 -3.23
C THR A 71 -1.80 4.16 -2.31
N ASN A 72 -2.86 4.95 -2.39
CA ASN A 72 -4.08 4.64 -1.67
C ASN A 72 -4.79 3.47 -2.38
N PRO A 73 -4.94 2.30 -1.74
CA PRO A 73 -5.47 1.11 -2.39
C PRO A 73 -6.97 1.22 -2.72
N ILE A 74 -7.71 2.10 -2.03
CA ILE A 74 -9.13 2.33 -2.30
C ILE A 74 -9.31 3.15 -3.58
N THR A 75 -8.52 4.22 -3.77
CA THR A 75 -8.62 5.11 -4.94
C THR A 75 -7.77 4.65 -6.12
N GLY A 76 -6.71 3.87 -5.86
CA GLY A 76 -5.69 3.51 -6.84
C GLY A 76 -4.80 4.69 -7.26
N THR A 77 -4.73 5.75 -6.45
CA THR A 77 -3.99 6.98 -6.75
C THR A 77 -2.88 7.22 -5.73
N PHE A 78 -1.84 7.91 -6.17
CA PHE A 78 -0.78 8.41 -5.29
C PHE A 78 -1.34 9.43 -4.29
N ASN A 79 -0.87 9.38 -3.04
CA ASN A 79 -1.23 10.32 -1.97
C ASN A 79 -2.76 10.53 -1.77
N GLY A 80 -3.56 9.50 -2.02
CA GLY A 80 -5.01 9.56 -1.92
C GLY A 80 -5.55 9.49 -0.48
N ASN A 81 -6.79 9.95 -0.31
CA ASN A 81 -7.60 9.78 0.89
C ASN A 81 -8.97 9.20 0.51
N ALA A 82 -9.46 8.22 1.26
CA ALA A 82 -10.76 7.62 1.06
C ALA A 82 -11.40 7.17 2.39
N PRO A 83 -12.71 7.37 2.56
CA PRO A 83 -13.44 6.88 3.72
C PRO A 83 -13.58 5.36 3.68
N ALA A 84 -13.84 4.76 4.84
CA ALA A 84 -14.05 3.32 4.98
C ALA A 84 -15.19 2.81 4.09
N SER A 85 -16.25 3.60 3.91
CA SER A 85 -17.41 3.29 3.04
C SER A 85 -17.04 3.05 1.57
N ALA A 86 -15.87 3.50 1.11
CA ALA A 86 -15.37 3.24 -0.24
C ALA A 86 -14.50 1.97 -0.34
N ASN A 87 -14.15 1.35 0.79
CA ASN A 87 -13.48 0.05 0.81
C ASN A 87 -14.50 -1.05 0.48
N ILE A 88 -14.30 -1.71 -0.66
CA ILE A 88 -15.23 -2.72 -1.19
C ILE A 88 -14.95 -4.13 -0.65
N GLY A 89 -13.93 -4.31 0.18
CA GLY A 89 -13.73 -5.58 0.87
C GLY A 89 -12.36 -5.74 1.52
N THR A 90 -12.36 -5.78 2.85
CA THR A 90 -11.31 -6.37 3.67
C THR A 90 -11.50 -7.90 3.70
N LEU A 91 -10.44 -8.66 3.44
CA LEU A 91 -10.45 -10.13 3.51
C LEU A 91 -10.34 -10.60 4.96
N ASP A 92 -11.42 -11.14 5.50
CA ASP A 92 -11.44 -11.82 6.79
C ASP A 92 -11.26 -13.33 6.59
N ALA A 93 -10.14 -13.85 7.08
CA ALA A 93 -9.78 -15.27 7.06
C ALA A 93 -9.37 -15.78 8.47
N ARG A 94 -9.81 -15.12 9.54
CA ARG A 94 -9.35 -15.40 10.91
C ARG A 94 -9.91 -16.70 11.50
N ALA A 95 -11.13 -17.07 11.12
CA ALA A 95 -11.79 -18.29 11.59
C ALA A 95 -11.34 -19.49 10.74
N ALA A 96 -10.49 -20.35 11.30
CA ALA A 96 -9.91 -21.50 10.59
C ALA A 96 -10.95 -22.53 10.10
N ASP A 97 -12.12 -22.57 10.74
CA ASP A 97 -13.25 -23.45 10.42
C ASP A 97 -14.23 -22.85 9.40
N LYS A 98 -14.01 -21.60 8.96
CA LYS A 98 -14.91 -20.88 8.05
C LYS A 98 -14.19 -20.44 6.78
N PRO A 99 -14.89 -20.38 5.63
CA PRO A 99 -14.31 -19.81 4.43
C PRO A 99 -14.00 -18.33 4.63
N ALA A 100 -12.93 -17.86 4.00
CA ALA A 100 -12.61 -16.45 3.96
C ALA A 100 -13.73 -15.65 3.25
N HIS A 101 -14.01 -14.46 3.73
CA HIS A 101 -15.07 -13.60 3.19
C HIS A 101 -14.64 -12.12 3.17
N LEU A 102 -15.36 -11.30 2.41
CA LEU A 102 -15.09 -9.87 2.32
C LEU A 102 -16.02 -9.08 3.24
N VAL A 103 -15.42 -8.19 4.03
CA VAL A 103 -16.12 -7.21 4.87
C VAL A 103 -15.89 -5.82 4.27
N ALA A 104 -16.94 -5.22 3.71
CA ALA A 104 -16.86 -3.88 3.13
C ALA A 104 -17.07 -2.81 4.21
N GLY A 105 -16.59 -1.59 3.94
CA GLY A 105 -17.00 -0.42 4.73
C GLY A 105 -16.27 -0.19 6.06
N ILE A 106 -15.25 -1.00 6.41
CA ILE A 106 -14.68 -1.01 7.77
C ILE A 106 -13.34 -0.31 7.93
N VAL A 107 -12.53 -0.21 6.86
CA VAL A 107 -11.15 0.32 6.94
C VAL A 107 -11.01 1.49 5.96
N PRO A 108 -10.78 2.74 6.44
CA PRO A 108 -10.44 3.87 5.59
C PRO A 108 -8.98 3.80 5.12
N ALA A 109 -8.58 4.71 4.23
CA ALA A 109 -7.20 4.78 3.77
C ALA A 109 -6.80 6.24 3.52
N ARG A 110 -5.73 6.71 4.17
CA ARG A 110 -5.17 8.05 3.95
C ARG A 110 -3.65 7.96 3.87
N CYS A 111 -3.05 8.37 2.77
CA CYS A 111 -1.60 8.52 2.71
C CYS A 111 -1.14 9.68 3.60
N ASP A 112 -0.14 9.43 4.43
CA ASP A 112 0.50 10.42 5.29
C ASP A 112 1.76 11.02 4.63
N THR A 113 2.23 12.16 5.14
CA THR A 113 3.44 12.84 4.65
C THR A 113 4.71 12.01 4.84
N SER A 114 4.73 11.07 5.79
CA SER A 114 5.82 10.11 5.96
C SER A 114 5.88 9.00 4.89
N GLY A 115 4.86 8.90 4.03
CA GLY A 115 4.78 7.88 2.97
C GLY A 115 4.14 6.55 3.41
N VAL A 116 3.61 6.47 4.65
CA VAL A 116 2.80 5.34 5.10
C VAL A 116 1.32 5.56 4.82
N LEU A 117 0.55 4.47 4.82
CA LEU A 117 -0.90 4.48 4.67
C LEU A 117 -1.57 4.38 6.04
N MET A 118 -2.28 5.43 6.42
CA MET A 118 -3.05 5.48 7.65
C MET A 118 -4.41 4.81 7.46
N ILE A 119 -4.74 3.88 8.37
CA ILE A 119 -6.00 3.12 8.35
C ILE A 119 -7.01 3.59 9.41
N GLY A 120 -6.74 4.71 10.09
CA GLY A 120 -7.55 5.20 11.21
C GLY A 120 -7.38 4.34 12.45
N GLU A 121 -8.46 4.12 13.20
CA GLU A 121 -8.45 3.32 14.42
C GLU A 121 -7.99 1.86 14.18
N PRO A 122 -7.37 1.20 15.17
CA PRO A 122 -7.00 -0.20 15.06
C PRO A 122 -8.20 -1.10 14.73
N VAL A 123 -8.00 -2.03 13.79
CA VAL A 123 -8.99 -3.02 13.38
C VAL A 123 -8.47 -4.41 13.74
N ASP A 124 -9.32 -5.25 14.31
CA ASP A 124 -8.94 -6.62 14.62
C ASP A 124 -8.77 -7.45 13.32
N MET A 125 -7.52 -7.67 12.93
CA MET A 125 -7.10 -8.54 11.82
C MET A 125 -6.45 -9.85 12.30
N GLY A 126 -6.46 -10.10 13.61
CA GLY A 126 -5.76 -11.22 14.24
C GLY A 126 -4.37 -10.84 14.80
N PRO A 127 -3.50 -11.83 15.03
CA PRO A 127 -2.37 -11.69 15.95
C PRO A 127 -1.08 -11.12 15.31
N TYR A 128 -1.08 -10.80 14.02
CA TYR A 128 0.14 -10.44 13.28
C TYR A 128 0.34 -8.93 13.12
N THR A 129 -0.40 -8.11 13.87
CA THR A 129 -0.11 -6.68 13.98
C THR A 129 1.26 -6.50 14.65
N LEU A 130 2.16 -5.81 13.97
CA LEU A 130 3.53 -5.56 14.42
C LEU A 130 3.59 -4.34 15.37
N PRO A 131 4.68 -4.19 16.15
CA PRO A 131 4.86 -3.03 17.02
C PRO A 131 4.69 -1.70 16.28
N GLY A 132 4.17 -0.70 16.99
CA GLY A 132 3.91 0.63 16.44
C GLY A 132 2.62 0.74 15.62
N ASN A 133 1.65 -0.14 15.88
CA ASN A 133 0.40 -0.25 15.11
C ASN A 133 0.67 -0.49 13.61
N ASN A 134 1.65 -1.32 13.31
CA ASN A 134 2.06 -1.65 11.95
C ASN A 134 1.27 -2.85 11.43
N TYR A 135 0.45 -2.61 10.41
CA TYR A 135 -0.42 -3.58 9.73
C TYR A 135 0.15 -4.05 8.39
N HIS A 136 1.45 -3.85 8.12
CA HIS A 136 2.08 -4.22 6.85
C HIS A 136 1.84 -5.69 6.45
N VAL A 137 1.78 -6.63 7.41
CA VAL A 137 1.42 -8.05 7.15
C VAL A 137 0.03 -8.19 6.51
N TYR A 138 -0.86 -7.25 6.78
CA TYR A 138 -2.24 -7.22 6.32
C TYR A 138 -2.48 -6.28 5.15
N ASP A 139 -1.46 -5.69 4.53
CA ASP A 139 -1.62 -4.67 3.48
C ASP A 139 -2.58 -5.11 2.37
N TYR A 140 -2.44 -6.33 1.86
CA TYR A 140 -3.37 -6.89 0.88
C TYR A 140 -4.74 -7.22 1.49
N SER A 141 -4.77 -7.82 2.68
CA SER A 141 -6.01 -8.26 3.31
C SER A 141 -6.93 -7.10 3.64
N LEU A 142 -6.40 -5.97 4.13
CA LEU A 142 -7.18 -4.77 4.48
C LEU A 142 -7.98 -4.20 3.29
N PHE A 143 -7.49 -4.39 2.06
CA PHE A 143 -8.05 -3.76 0.86
C PHE A 143 -8.25 -4.75 -0.30
N TRP A 144 -8.40 -6.05 -0.01
CA TRP A 144 -8.40 -7.13 -0.99
C TRP A 144 -9.35 -6.90 -2.18
N GLY A 145 -10.58 -6.45 -1.89
CA GLY A 145 -11.56 -6.13 -2.92
C GLY A 145 -11.07 -5.01 -3.85
N ASN A 146 -10.59 -3.90 -3.27
CA ASN A 146 -10.11 -2.76 -4.03
C ASN A 146 -8.85 -3.10 -4.87
N VAL A 147 -7.91 -3.85 -4.30
CA VAL A 147 -6.68 -4.26 -4.99
C VAL A 147 -6.97 -5.17 -6.19
N ARG A 148 -7.89 -6.13 -6.04
CA ARG A 148 -8.31 -6.98 -7.15
C ARG A 148 -8.98 -6.19 -8.27
N ASP A 149 -9.82 -5.23 -7.91
CA ASP A 149 -10.49 -4.37 -8.89
C ASP A 149 -9.49 -3.45 -9.61
N ASP A 150 -8.54 -2.85 -8.87
CA ASP A 150 -7.45 -2.03 -9.43
C ASP A 150 -6.58 -2.85 -10.39
N ALA A 151 -6.16 -4.05 -10.00
CA ALA A 151 -5.36 -4.94 -10.86
C ALA A 151 -6.07 -5.29 -12.17
N ARG A 152 -7.37 -5.60 -12.09
CA ARG A 152 -8.21 -5.86 -13.27
C ARG A 152 -8.27 -4.64 -14.20
N GLN A 153 -8.47 -3.44 -13.64
CA GLN A 153 -8.54 -2.21 -14.42
C GLN A 153 -7.21 -1.90 -15.12
N ARG A 154 -6.08 -1.99 -14.40
CA ARG A 154 -4.74 -1.75 -14.97
C ARG A 154 -4.32 -2.79 -15.99
N LEU A 155 -4.75 -4.05 -15.83
CA LEU A 155 -4.52 -5.08 -16.84
C LEU A 155 -5.31 -4.77 -18.11
N THR A 156 -6.60 -4.46 -17.96
CA THR A 156 -7.48 -4.10 -19.08
C THR A 156 -6.97 -2.86 -19.84
N ALA A 157 -6.46 -1.85 -19.14
CA ALA A 157 -5.89 -0.65 -19.76
C ALA A 157 -4.63 -0.95 -20.57
N PHE A 158 -3.82 -1.91 -20.11
CA PHE A 158 -2.59 -2.30 -20.80
C PHE A 158 -2.86 -3.10 -22.07
N THR A 159 -3.77 -4.07 -22.02
CA THR A 159 -4.15 -4.88 -23.20
C THR A 159 -4.86 -4.08 -24.29
N LYS A 160 -5.26 -2.83 -24.01
CA LYS A 160 -5.81 -1.90 -24.99
C LYS A 160 -4.76 -1.01 -25.65
N THR A 161 -3.62 -0.82 -24.98
CA THR A 161 -2.58 0.15 -25.36
C THR A 161 -1.32 -0.54 -25.91
N HIS A 162 -1.18 -1.84 -25.68
CA HIS A 162 -0.08 -2.71 -26.12
C HIS A 162 -0.66 -4.02 -26.66
#